data_AF-A0A932YR80-F1
#
_entry.id   AF-A0A932YR80-F1
#
_cell.length_a   1.000
_cell.length_b   1.000
_cell.length_c   1.000
_cell.angle_alpha   90.00
_cell.angle_beta   90.00
_cell.angle_gamma   90.00
#
_symmetry.space_group_name_H-M   'P 1'
#
loop_
_entity.id
_entity.type
_entity.pdbx_description
1 polymer ?
#
loop_
_entity_poly.entity_id
_entity_poly.type
_entity_poly.pdbx_seq_one_letter_code
_entity_poly.pdbx_strand_id
1 'polypeptide(L)'
;MNTRQEQLLKYVIDTHVETGEPVGSTRLVAGYRLDVSPATVRHDLLVLEAEGYLTHPHTSAGRVPTAAGYRYYVNHLQFLPELSREEHTSLRRALAHEEEQKPKELAKTLANLTHQIVIVATDGDTLYYTGIKNLFAQPEFAETEHIRAMSEFLDNLDACFNQLSDQMNGEVRAHIGSEGAFGENCSTISVRIAPVTYVLLGPMRMRYDHHMALLKELQKIF
;
A
#
# COMPACT_ATOMS: atom_id res chain seq x y z
N MET A 1 21.84 -1.32 8.91
CA MET A 1 21.85 -1.15 7.44
C MET A 1 22.96 -0.24 6.89
N ASN A 2 23.67 -0.73 5.88
CA ASN A 2 24.53 0.06 4.99
C ASN A 2 23.82 0.38 3.65
N THR A 3 24.42 1.20 2.80
CA THR A 3 23.84 1.63 1.51
C THR A 3 23.47 0.47 0.57
N ARG A 4 24.26 -0.62 0.55
CA ARG A 4 23.94 -1.80 -0.28
C ARG A 4 22.72 -2.54 0.27
N GLN A 5 22.62 -2.68 1.59
CA GLN A 5 21.48 -3.30 2.25
C GLN A 5 20.20 -2.48 2.07
N GLU A 6 20.27 -1.14 2.10
CA GLU A 6 19.17 -0.25 1.74
C GLU A 6 18.68 -0.48 0.31
N GLN A 7 19.61 -0.53 -0.65
CA GLN A 7 19.28 -0.83 -2.05
C GLN A 7 18.64 -2.22 -2.20
N LEU A 8 19.21 -3.25 -1.55
CA LEU A 8 18.67 -4.60 -1.60
C LEU A 8 17.29 -4.70 -0.95
N LEU A 9 17.05 -4.02 0.17
CA LEU A 9 15.72 -3.96 0.79
C LEU A 9 14.71 -3.33 -0.16
N LYS A 10 15.07 -2.20 -0.79
CA LYS A 10 14.24 -1.56 -1.82
C LYS A 10 13.92 -2.53 -2.96
N TYR A 11 14.93 -3.20 -3.52
CA TYR A 11 14.73 -4.14 -4.62
C TYR A 11 13.86 -5.34 -4.26
N VAL A 12 13.99 -5.87 -3.04
CA VAL A 12 13.11 -6.92 -2.52
C VAL A 12 11.67 -6.42 -2.44
N ILE A 13 11.45 -5.22 -1.88
CA ILE A 13 10.12 -4.63 -1.74
C ILE A 13 9.51 -4.36 -3.11
N ASP A 14 10.21 -3.70 -4.02
CA ASP A 14 9.74 -3.40 -5.38
C ASP A 14 9.33 -4.70 -6.11
N THR A 15 10.20 -5.71 -6.10
CA THR A 15 9.90 -7.00 -6.74
C THR A 15 8.76 -7.75 -6.06
N HIS A 16 8.64 -7.67 -4.73
CA HIS A 16 7.55 -8.32 -4.02
C HIS A 16 6.20 -7.62 -4.24
N VAL A 17 6.18 -6.29 -4.30
CA VAL A 17 4.98 -5.51 -4.64
C VAL A 17 4.49 -5.86 -6.05
N GLU A 18 5.39 -6.04 -7.01
CA GLU A 18 5.06 -6.42 -8.38
C GLU A 18 4.53 -7.85 -8.51
N THR A 19 5.02 -8.79 -7.69
CA THR A 19 4.86 -10.22 -7.96
C THR A 19 4.00 -10.96 -6.95
N GLY A 20 3.92 -10.46 -5.71
CA GLY A 20 3.35 -11.19 -4.58
C GLY A 20 4.18 -12.39 -4.10
N GLU A 21 5.34 -12.66 -4.73
CA GLU A 21 6.12 -13.88 -4.48
C GLU A 21 7.34 -13.61 -3.58
N PRO A 22 7.81 -14.62 -2.83
CA PRO A 22 9.10 -14.55 -2.14
C PRO A 22 10.26 -14.27 -3.10
N VAL A 23 11.13 -13.32 -2.73
CA VAL A 23 12.18 -12.81 -3.61
C VAL A 23 13.54 -13.47 -3.30
N GLY A 24 14.07 -14.20 -4.27
CA GLY A 24 15.37 -14.88 -4.15
C GLY A 24 16.56 -14.05 -4.65
N SER A 25 17.75 -14.32 -4.12
CA SER A 25 18.98 -13.59 -4.47
C SER A 25 19.36 -13.68 -5.95
N THR A 26 19.19 -14.83 -6.60
CA THR A 26 19.43 -14.99 -8.05
C THR A 26 18.53 -14.08 -8.88
N ARG A 27 17.27 -13.91 -8.47
CA ARG A 27 16.31 -13.03 -9.15
C ARG A 27 16.73 -11.57 -9.02
N LEU A 28 17.19 -11.15 -7.85
CA LEU A 28 17.68 -9.79 -7.63
C LEU A 28 18.92 -9.49 -8.47
N VAL A 29 19.91 -10.40 -8.47
CA VAL A 29 21.14 -10.22 -9.26
C VAL A 29 20.82 -10.11 -10.75
N ALA A 30 19.98 -11.01 -11.28
CA ALA A 30 19.63 -10.99 -12.69
C ALA A 30 18.73 -9.79 -13.07
N GLY A 31 17.72 -9.50 -12.25
CA GLY A 31 16.71 -8.46 -12.52
C GLY A 31 17.29 -7.04 -12.45
N TYR A 32 18.15 -6.77 -11.47
CA TYR A 32 18.76 -5.46 -11.26
C TYR A 32 20.21 -5.36 -11.77
N ARG A 33 20.73 -6.42 -12.41
CA ARG A 33 22.10 -6.49 -12.97
C ARG A 33 23.18 -6.11 -11.95
N LEU A 34 23.11 -6.72 -10.77
CA LEU A 34 24.03 -6.41 -9.67
C LEU A 34 25.43 -6.95 -9.95
N ASP A 35 26.47 -6.17 -9.64
CA ASP A 35 27.88 -6.54 -9.79
C ASP A 35 28.40 -7.48 -8.67
N VAL A 36 27.50 -8.27 -8.07
CA VAL A 36 27.81 -9.19 -6.96
C VAL A 36 27.15 -10.55 -7.16
N SER A 37 27.74 -11.58 -6.56
CA SER A 37 27.23 -12.95 -6.70
C SER A 37 25.90 -13.16 -5.95
N PRO A 38 25.05 -14.11 -6.37
CA PRO A 38 23.85 -14.49 -5.62
C PRO A 38 24.13 -14.97 -4.19
N ALA A 39 25.34 -15.48 -3.91
CA ALA A 39 25.76 -15.87 -2.57
C ALA A 39 26.02 -14.64 -1.68
N THR A 40 26.65 -13.60 -2.23
CA THR A 40 26.86 -12.31 -1.55
C THR A 40 25.53 -11.66 -1.21
N VAL A 41 24.61 -11.58 -2.18
CA VAL A 41 23.26 -11.03 -1.95
C VAL A 41 22.51 -11.86 -0.90
N ARG A 42 22.58 -13.20 -0.95
CA ARG A 42 21.94 -14.06 0.07
C ARG A 42 22.45 -13.74 1.47
N HIS A 43 23.74 -13.47 1.64
CA HIS A 43 24.30 -13.08 2.92
C HIS A 43 23.70 -11.75 3.41
N ASP A 44 23.63 -10.72 2.56
CA ASP A 44 23.01 -9.44 2.95
C ASP A 44 21.52 -9.58 3.28
N LEU A 45 20.79 -10.43 2.55
CA LEU A 45 19.38 -10.72 2.85
C LEU A 45 19.19 -11.40 4.22
N LEU A 46 20.12 -12.26 4.63
CA LEU A 46 20.13 -12.86 5.98
C LEU A 46 20.38 -11.81 7.06
N VAL A 47 21.22 -10.81 6.79
CA VAL A 47 21.43 -9.70 7.73
C VAL A 47 20.15 -8.86 7.87
N LEU A 48 19.50 -8.50 6.76
CA LEU A 48 18.23 -7.77 6.77
C LEU A 48 17.11 -8.53 7.48
N GLU A 49 17.11 -9.86 7.38
CA GLU A 49 16.21 -10.72 8.11
C GLU A 49 16.49 -10.74 9.62
N ALA A 50 17.77 -10.88 10.02
CA ALA A 50 18.16 -10.81 11.42
C ALA A 50 17.86 -9.42 12.05
N GLU A 51 17.92 -8.36 11.25
CA GLU A 51 17.49 -7.00 11.64
C GLU A 51 15.95 -6.82 11.65
N GLY A 52 15.18 -7.81 11.18
CA GLY A 52 13.71 -7.83 11.24
C GLY A 52 13.00 -7.14 10.06
N TYR A 53 13.71 -6.66 9.04
CA TYR A 53 13.13 -6.01 7.86
C TYR A 53 12.58 -6.99 6.84
N LEU A 54 13.16 -8.19 6.79
CA LEU A 54 12.74 -9.29 5.93
C LEU A 54 12.40 -10.51 6.77
N THR A 55 11.61 -11.41 6.20
CA THR A 55 11.36 -12.75 6.75
C THR A 55 11.31 -13.77 5.63
N HIS A 56 11.10 -15.05 5.96
CA HIS A 56 10.85 -16.11 5.02
C HIS A 56 9.60 -16.88 5.42
N PRO A 57 8.65 -17.13 4.50
CA PRO A 57 7.47 -17.93 4.83
C PRO A 57 7.86 -19.39 5.11
N HIS A 58 8.86 -19.92 4.39
CA HIS A 58 9.43 -21.26 4.58
C HIS A 58 10.95 -21.26 4.37
N THR A 59 11.64 -22.25 4.93
CA THR A 59 13.11 -22.29 5.00
C THR A 59 13.81 -22.27 3.63
N SER A 60 13.12 -22.72 2.56
CA SER A 60 13.59 -22.72 1.17
C SER A 60 13.00 -21.60 0.30
N ALA A 61 12.01 -20.86 0.81
CA ALA A 61 11.42 -19.75 0.09
C ALA A 61 12.38 -18.55 0.06
N GLY A 62 12.23 -17.68 -0.93
CA GLY A 62 12.91 -16.38 -0.95
C GLY A 62 12.57 -15.53 0.29
N ARG A 63 12.94 -14.25 0.26
CA ARG A 63 12.58 -13.31 1.33
C ARG A 63 11.34 -12.50 0.98
N VAL A 64 10.52 -12.21 2.00
CA VAL A 64 9.38 -11.31 1.91
C VAL A 64 9.57 -10.15 2.89
N PRO A 65 9.11 -8.92 2.59
CA PRO A 65 9.23 -7.81 3.52
C PRO A 65 8.30 -7.98 4.73
N THR A 66 8.76 -7.55 5.89
CA THR A 66 7.92 -7.44 7.10
C THR A 66 7.23 -6.06 7.15
N ALA A 67 6.33 -5.86 8.13
CA ALA A 67 5.78 -4.54 8.41
C ALA A 67 6.88 -3.49 8.66
N ALA A 68 7.92 -3.86 9.41
CA ALA A 68 9.07 -3.00 9.66
C ALA A 68 9.86 -2.70 8.37
N GLY A 69 9.99 -3.68 7.47
CA GLY A 69 10.59 -3.49 6.14
C GLY A 69 9.87 -2.46 5.30
N TYR A 70 8.54 -2.60 5.17
CA TYR A 70 7.72 -1.60 4.45
C TYR A 70 7.73 -0.24 5.13
N ARG A 71 7.68 -0.19 6.47
CA ARG A 71 7.74 1.07 7.23
C ARG A 71 9.05 1.80 6.98
N TYR A 72 10.18 1.09 6.99
CA TYR A 72 11.48 1.65 6.64
C TYR A 72 11.49 2.17 5.20
N TYR A 73 10.94 1.41 4.26
CA TYR A 73 10.82 1.82 2.86
C TYR A 73 10.04 3.12 2.69
N VAL A 74 8.85 3.21 3.29
CA VAL A 74 7.99 4.41 3.22
C VAL A 74 8.69 5.63 3.85
N ASN A 75 9.48 5.43 4.90
CA ASN A 75 10.13 6.55 5.58
C ASN A 75 11.42 7.03 4.91
N HIS A 76 12.17 6.12 4.27
CA HIS A 76 13.56 6.39 3.90
C HIS A 76 13.93 6.09 2.43
N LEU A 77 13.24 5.16 1.78
CA LEU A 77 13.66 4.62 0.48
C LEU A 77 12.70 4.98 -0.66
N GLN A 78 11.48 5.41 -0.34
CA GLN A 78 10.51 5.78 -1.36
C GLN A 78 10.89 7.12 -2.03
N PHE A 79 10.83 7.12 -3.35
CA PHE A 79 10.76 8.33 -4.14
C PHE A 79 9.36 8.42 -4.71
N LEU A 80 8.69 9.55 -4.52
CA LEU A 80 7.34 9.73 -5.06
C LEU A 80 7.44 9.99 -6.57
N PRO A 81 6.89 9.11 -7.42
CA PRO A 81 6.93 9.31 -8.85
C PRO A 81 6.07 10.53 -9.25
N GLU A 82 6.41 11.15 -10.37
CA GLU A 82 5.49 12.06 -11.04
C GLU A 82 4.31 11.26 -11.60
N LEU A 83 3.10 11.81 -11.45
CA LEU A 83 1.92 11.18 -12.03
C LEU A 83 1.96 11.33 -13.55
N SER A 84 1.50 10.29 -14.23
CA SER A 84 1.31 10.34 -15.67
C SER A 84 0.24 11.37 -16.04
N ARG A 85 0.29 11.84 -17.29
CA ARG A 85 -0.73 12.75 -17.84
C ARG A 85 -2.14 12.15 -17.79
N GLU A 86 -2.25 10.83 -17.97
CA GLU A 86 -3.52 10.12 -17.90
C GLU A 86 -4.11 10.11 -16.49
N GLU A 87 -3.27 9.89 -15.48
CA GLU A 87 -3.67 9.96 -14.07
C GLU A 87 -4.13 11.37 -13.71
N HIS A 88 -3.35 12.41 -14.04
CA HIS A 88 -3.77 13.80 -13.83
C HIS A 88 -5.11 14.12 -14.52
N THR A 89 -5.31 13.63 -15.74
CA THR A 89 -6.55 13.85 -16.49
C THR A 89 -7.73 13.15 -15.81
N SER A 90 -7.52 11.92 -15.33
CA SER A 90 -8.54 11.13 -14.64
C SER A 90 -8.93 11.77 -13.31
N LEU A 91 -7.96 12.22 -12.50
CA LEU A 91 -8.21 12.94 -11.25
C LEU A 91 -8.98 14.25 -11.53
N ARG A 92 -8.55 15.07 -12.50
CA ARG A 92 -9.25 16.32 -12.85
C ARG A 92 -10.68 16.09 -13.31
N ARG A 93 -10.94 15.01 -14.07
CA ARG A 93 -12.29 14.65 -14.50
C ARG A 93 -13.17 14.32 -13.29
N ALA A 94 -12.68 13.52 -12.36
CA ALA A 94 -13.40 13.19 -11.13
C ALA A 94 -13.70 14.43 -10.28
N LEU A 95 -12.75 15.36 -10.21
CA LEU A 95 -12.87 16.62 -9.46
C LEU A 95 -13.82 17.65 -10.12
N ALA A 96 -14.14 17.49 -11.40
CA ALA A 96 -15.07 18.37 -12.13
C ALA A 96 -16.55 18.04 -11.87
N HIS A 97 -16.85 16.95 -11.16
CA HIS A 97 -18.21 16.64 -10.73
C HIS A 97 -18.68 17.57 -9.61
N GLU A 98 -20.01 17.67 -9.43
CA GLU A 98 -20.65 18.43 -8.37
C GLU A 98 -20.20 17.97 -6.98
N GLU A 99 -20.19 18.88 -5.98
CA GLU A 99 -19.67 18.61 -4.63
C GLU A 99 -20.25 17.35 -3.98
N GLU A 100 -21.53 17.05 -4.22
CA GLU A 100 -22.21 15.87 -3.66
C GLU A 100 -21.72 14.56 -4.30
N GLN A 101 -21.33 14.59 -5.58
CA GLN A 101 -20.92 13.40 -6.34
C GLN A 101 -19.40 13.23 -6.37
N LYS A 102 -18.65 14.33 -6.26
CA LYS A 102 -17.20 14.40 -6.35
C LYS A 102 -16.49 13.36 -5.47
N PRO A 103 -16.85 13.13 -4.20
CA PRO A 103 -16.18 12.13 -3.37
C PRO A 103 -16.32 10.70 -3.91
N LYS A 104 -17.50 10.34 -4.41
CA LYS A 104 -17.77 9.00 -4.96
C LYS A 104 -17.05 8.79 -6.29
N GLU A 105 -17.05 9.78 -7.18
CA GLU A 105 -16.35 9.70 -8.47
C GLU A 105 -14.83 9.68 -8.30
N LEU A 106 -14.32 10.44 -7.33
CA LEU A 106 -12.91 10.40 -6.99
C LEU A 106 -12.51 9.04 -6.40
N ALA A 107 -13.33 8.46 -5.53
CA ALA A 107 -13.08 7.13 -4.98
C ALA A 107 -13.04 6.04 -6.06
N LYS A 108 -13.98 6.06 -7.01
CA LYS A 108 -13.98 5.13 -8.16
C LYS A 108 -12.72 5.30 -9.01
N THR A 109 -12.32 6.55 -9.24
CA THR A 109 -11.11 6.87 -10.00
C THR A 109 -9.86 6.35 -9.27
N LEU A 110 -9.73 6.63 -7.98
CA LEU A 110 -8.64 6.11 -7.15
C LEU A 110 -8.62 4.58 -7.12
N ALA A 111 -9.77 3.92 -6.97
CA ALA A 111 -9.85 2.46 -6.97
C ALA A 111 -9.36 1.86 -8.29
N ASN A 112 -9.67 2.52 -9.41
CA ASN A 112 -9.22 2.08 -10.73
C ASN A 112 -7.71 2.32 -10.93
N LEU A 113 -7.18 3.47 -10.51
CA LEU A 113 -5.76 3.81 -10.67
C LEU A 113 -4.85 3.02 -9.73
N THR A 114 -5.33 2.69 -8.53
CA THR A 114 -4.52 2.06 -7.48
C THR A 114 -4.71 0.55 -7.39
N HIS A 115 -5.78 0.02 -8.00
CA HIS A 115 -6.24 -1.36 -7.82
C HIS A 115 -6.43 -1.75 -6.34
N GLN A 116 -6.90 -0.81 -5.53
CA GLN A 116 -7.21 -1.01 -4.10
C GLN A 116 -8.71 -0.83 -3.84
N ILE A 117 -9.14 -1.16 -2.61
CA ILE A 117 -10.40 -0.64 -2.09
C ILE A 117 -10.18 0.83 -1.74
N VAL A 118 -11.17 1.65 -2.05
CA VAL A 118 -11.20 3.04 -1.61
C VAL A 118 -12.43 3.25 -0.77
N ILE A 119 -12.19 3.69 0.46
CA ILE A 119 -13.21 4.07 1.43
C ILE A 119 -13.22 5.59 1.50
N VAL A 120 -14.41 6.15 1.46
CA VAL A 120 -14.70 7.56 1.62
C VAL A 120 -15.62 7.70 2.81
N ALA A 121 -15.24 8.59 3.70
CA ALA A 121 -16.09 8.97 4.80
C ALA A 121 -16.16 10.49 4.89
N THR A 122 -17.32 10.96 5.29
CA THR A 122 -17.59 12.39 5.52
C THR A 122 -17.91 12.59 6.99
N ASP A 123 -17.70 13.80 7.50
CA ASP A 123 -18.01 14.15 8.91
C ASP A 123 -19.49 13.94 9.32
N GLY A 124 -20.40 13.72 8.37
CA GLY A 124 -21.81 13.38 8.62
C GLY A 124 -22.11 11.88 8.67
N ASP A 125 -21.18 11.05 9.14
CA ASP A 125 -21.29 9.59 9.28
C ASP A 125 -21.66 8.81 8.00
N THR A 126 -21.53 9.44 6.83
CA THR A 126 -21.76 8.75 5.55
C THR A 126 -20.49 8.05 5.09
N LEU A 127 -20.56 6.72 5.05
CA LEU A 127 -19.53 5.85 4.49
C LEU A 127 -19.89 5.43 3.05
N TYR A 128 -18.92 5.52 2.16
CA TYR A 128 -18.97 4.95 0.82
C TYR A 128 -17.69 4.17 0.56
N TYR A 129 -17.78 3.00 -0.07
CA TYR A 129 -16.60 2.27 -0.51
C TYR A 129 -16.78 1.74 -1.93
N THR A 130 -15.66 1.50 -2.61
CA THR A 130 -15.61 0.90 -3.94
C THR A 130 -14.31 0.14 -4.14
N GLY A 131 -14.25 -0.70 -5.16
CA GLY A 131 -13.03 -1.46 -5.49
C GLY A 131 -12.86 -2.80 -4.76
N ILE A 132 -13.91 -3.33 -4.10
CA ILE A 132 -13.87 -4.65 -3.43
C ILE A 132 -13.31 -5.75 -4.34
N LYS A 133 -13.74 -5.77 -5.61
CA LYS A 133 -13.25 -6.72 -6.62
C LYS A 133 -11.72 -6.70 -6.76
N ASN A 134 -11.08 -5.55 -6.54
CA ASN A 134 -9.64 -5.40 -6.68
C ASN A 134 -8.92 -6.12 -5.55
N LEU A 135 -9.46 -6.06 -4.32
CA LEU A 135 -8.89 -6.75 -3.18
C LEU A 135 -8.98 -8.27 -3.33
N PHE A 136 -10.15 -8.78 -3.68
CA PHE A 136 -10.33 -10.23 -3.87
C PHE A 136 -9.63 -10.78 -5.12
N ALA A 137 -9.17 -9.92 -6.02
CA ALA A 137 -8.31 -10.33 -7.14
C ALA A 137 -6.83 -10.49 -6.75
N GLN A 138 -6.43 -10.05 -5.55
CA GLN A 138 -5.04 -10.16 -5.08
C GLN A 138 -4.71 -11.60 -4.63
N PRO A 139 -3.50 -12.10 -4.93
CA PRO A 139 -3.02 -13.42 -4.50
C PRO A 139 -3.31 -13.83 -3.05
N GLU A 140 -3.20 -12.92 -2.08
CA GLU A 140 -3.42 -13.23 -0.65
C GLU A 140 -4.85 -13.66 -0.36
N PHE A 141 -5.81 -13.20 -1.15
CA PHE A 141 -7.23 -13.49 -0.95
C PHE A 141 -7.72 -14.64 -1.84
N ALA A 142 -6.81 -15.43 -2.40
CA ALA A 142 -7.16 -16.68 -3.08
C ALA A 142 -7.64 -17.78 -2.12
N GLU A 143 -7.24 -17.71 -0.84
CA GLU A 143 -7.61 -18.66 0.19
C GLU A 143 -8.88 -18.22 0.95
N THR A 144 -9.79 -19.16 1.19
CA THR A 144 -11.10 -18.91 1.82
C THR A 144 -11.00 -18.27 3.21
N GLU A 145 -9.95 -18.58 3.98
CA GLU A 145 -9.75 -18.02 5.32
C GLU A 145 -9.57 -16.50 5.28
N HIS A 146 -8.72 -16.00 4.37
CA HIS A 146 -8.50 -14.57 4.19
C HIS A 146 -9.73 -13.85 3.64
N ILE A 147 -10.51 -14.50 2.77
CA ILE A 147 -11.79 -13.96 2.29
C ILE A 147 -12.75 -13.79 3.47
N ARG A 148 -12.86 -14.79 4.36
CA ARG A 148 -13.75 -14.74 5.52
C ARG A 148 -13.37 -13.61 6.48
N ALA A 149 -12.08 -13.49 6.81
CA ALA A 149 -11.58 -12.43 7.67
C ALA A 149 -11.86 -11.03 7.07
N MET A 150 -11.68 -10.88 5.76
CA MET A 150 -11.95 -9.62 5.07
C MET A 150 -13.45 -9.30 5.00
N SER A 151 -14.31 -10.29 4.77
CA SER A 151 -15.77 -10.10 4.80
C SER A 151 -16.26 -9.64 6.17
N GLU A 152 -15.79 -10.27 7.26
CA GLU A 152 -16.13 -9.85 8.63
C GLU A 152 -15.68 -8.40 8.89
N PHE A 153 -14.53 -8.01 8.36
CA PHE A 153 -14.07 -6.63 8.44
C PHE A 153 -14.94 -5.67 7.62
N LEU A 154 -15.31 -6.03 6.38
CA LEU A 154 -16.16 -5.19 5.53
C LEU A 154 -17.54 -4.97 6.15
N ASP A 155 -18.08 -5.96 6.86
CA ASP A 155 -19.33 -5.87 7.62
C ASP A 155 -19.22 -4.88 8.80
N ASN A 156 -18.01 -4.62 9.30
CA ASN A 156 -17.73 -3.76 10.47
C ASN A 156 -16.99 -2.46 10.11
N LEU A 157 -17.02 -2.07 8.83
CA LEU A 157 -16.29 -0.92 8.30
C LEU A 157 -16.62 0.40 9.02
N ASP A 158 -17.90 0.62 9.32
CA ASP A 158 -18.37 1.85 9.99
C ASP A 158 -17.71 2.03 11.37
N ALA A 159 -17.55 0.93 12.12
CA ALA A 159 -16.93 0.96 13.45
C ALA A 159 -15.41 1.23 13.38
N CYS A 160 -14.72 0.64 12.40
CA CYS A 160 -13.29 0.85 12.19
C CYS A 160 -12.97 2.28 11.76
N PHE A 161 -13.89 2.92 11.03
CA PHE A 161 -13.65 4.26 10.51
C PHE A 161 -13.64 5.34 11.60
N ASN A 162 -14.52 5.24 12.60
CA ASN A 162 -14.57 6.21 13.70
C ASN A 162 -13.23 6.32 14.44
N GLN A 163 -12.48 5.23 14.56
CA GLN A 163 -11.14 5.24 15.16
C GLN A 163 -10.08 5.94 14.29
N LEU A 164 -10.26 5.96 12.97
CA LEU A 164 -9.33 6.58 12.02
C LEU A 164 -9.56 8.09 11.89
N SER A 165 -10.83 8.52 11.91
CA SER A 165 -11.23 9.93 11.81
C SER A 165 -10.52 10.83 12.83
N ASP A 166 -10.49 10.40 14.10
CA ASP A 166 -9.97 11.19 15.21
C ASP A 166 -8.45 11.41 15.18
N GLN A 167 -7.72 10.67 14.33
CA GLN A 167 -6.26 10.65 14.30
C GLN A 167 -5.66 11.37 13.08
N MET A 168 -6.49 12.00 12.25
CA MET A 168 -6.09 12.56 10.96
C MET A 168 -5.87 14.08 10.97
N ASN A 169 -4.60 14.49 10.84
CA ASN A 169 -4.18 15.90 10.79
C ASN A 169 -4.04 16.44 9.35
N GLY A 170 -4.84 15.96 8.40
CA GLY A 170 -4.82 16.42 6.99
C GLY A 170 -3.68 15.84 6.14
N GLU A 171 -2.55 15.41 6.73
CA GLU A 171 -1.42 14.83 5.99
C GLU A 171 -1.73 13.45 5.39
N VAL A 172 -1.07 13.12 4.28
CA VAL A 172 -1.08 11.77 3.71
C VAL A 172 -0.30 10.82 4.62
N ARG A 173 -0.98 9.82 5.19
CA ARG A 173 -0.38 8.86 6.13
C ARG A 173 -0.60 7.43 5.68
N ALA A 174 0.44 6.60 5.79
CA ALA A 174 0.34 5.16 5.65
C ALA A 174 0.29 4.49 7.03
N HIS A 175 -0.55 3.48 7.21
CA HIS A 175 -0.51 2.53 8.34
C HIS A 175 -0.28 1.14 7.77
N ILE A 176 0.72 0.43 8.30
CA ILE A 176 1.25 -0.81 7.73
C ILE A 176 1.00 -1.94 8.71
N GLY A 177 0.23 -2.94 8.29
CA GLY A 177 -0.13 -4.09 9.10
C GLY A 177 -0.80 -3.68 10.41
N SER A 178 -0.24 -4.15 11.51
CA SER A 178 -0.75 -3.95 12.88
C SER A 178 -0.80 -2.49 13.36
N GLU A 179 -0.20 -1.55 12.62
CA GLU A 179 -0.33 -0.11 12.92
C GLU A 179 -1.73 0.43 12.59
N GLY A 180 -2.48 -0.25 11.72
CA GLY A 180 -3.81 0.15 11.28
C GLY A 180 -4.94 -0.64 11.94
N ALA A 181 -6.18 -0.16 11.79
CA ALA A 181 -7.37 -0.84 12.29
C ALA A 181 -7.79 -2.09 11.47
N PHE A 182 -7.08 -2.39 10.38
CA PHE A 182 -7.50 -3.34 9.35
C PHE A 182 -6.82 -4.72 9.45
N GLY A 183 -6.13 -4.98 10.57
CA GLY A 183 -5.42 -6.23 10.83
C GLY A 183 -4.02 -6.30 10.22
N GLU A 184 -3.26 -7.31 10.63
CA GLU A 184 -1.82 -7.40 10.37
C GLU A 184 -1.47 -7.62 8.88
N ASN A 185 -2.40 -8.17 8.10
CA ASN A 185 -2.18 -8.49 6.68
C ASN A 185 -2.57 -7.36 5.72
N CYS A 186 -3.18 -6.29 6.24
CA CYS A 186 -3.65 -5.17 5.44
C CYS A 186 -2.90 -3.89 5.78
N SER A 187 -2.97 -2.92 4.90
CA SER A 187 -2.36 -1.62 5.10
C SER A 187 -3.24 -0.57 4.48
N THR A 188 -3.13 0.65 5.00
CA THR A 188 -3.89 1.78 4.49
C THR A 188 -3.02 2.96 4.16
N ILE A 189 -3.46 3.75 3.19
CA ILE A 189 -2.92 5.06 2.89
C ILE A 189 -4.10 6.02 2.86
N SER A 190 -4.10 7.02 3.75
CA SER A 190 -5.24 7.92 3.92
C SER A 190 -4.83 9.38 3.81
N VAL A 191 -5.80 10.22 3.41
CA VAL A 191 -5.69 11.68 3.38
C VAL A 191 -7.02 12.30 3.76
N ARG A 192 -6.96 13.37 4.56
CA ARG A 192 -8.15 14.15 4.94
C ARG A 192 -8.15 15.46 4.19
N ILE A 193 -9.16 15.62 3.34
CA ILE A 193 -9.47 16.82 2.57
C ILE A 193 -10.84 17.27 3.08
N ALA A 194 -10.84 18.03 4.18
CA ALA A 194 -12.06 18.31 4.94
C ALA A 194 -13.20 18.82 4.03
N PRO A 195 -14.43 18.29 4.18
CA PRO A 195 -14.90 17.38 5.25
C PRO A 195 -14.77 15.88 4.91
N VAL A 196 -13.96 15.52 3.91
CA VAL A 196 -13.89 14.16 3.36
C VAL A 196 -12.56 13.51 3.69
N THR A 197 -12.62 12.26 4.14
CA THR A 197 -11.46 11.39 4.32
C THR A 197 -11.47 10.31 3.24
N TYR A 198 -10.37 10.18 2.51
CA TYR A 198 -10.14 9.08 1.57
C TYR A 198 -9.14 8.10 2.19
N VAL A 199 -9.47 6.81 2.17
CA VAL A 199 -8.63 5.72 2.66
C VAL A 199 -8.48 4.69 1.56
N LEU A 200 -7.25 4.49 1.07
CA LEU A 200 -6.89 3.36 0.24
C LEU A 200 -6.62 2.18 1.18
N LEU A 201 -7.26 1.04 0.94
CA LEU A 201 -7.09 -0.19 1.71
C LEU A 201 -6.67 -1.33 0.77
N GLY A 202 -5.59 -2.01 1.14
CA GLY A 202 -5.00 -3.10 0.37
C GLY A 202 -4.22 -4.09 1.24
N PRO A 203 -3.66 -5.15 0.62
CA PRO A 203 -2.69 -6.02 1.30
C PRO A 203 -1.46 -5.21 1.72
N MET A 204 -0.61 -5.72 2.61
CA MET A 204 0.64 -5.03 2.98
C MET A 204 1.54 -4.70 1.78
N ARG A 205 1.51 -5.49 0.70
CA ARG A 205 2.27 -5.22 -0.52
C ARG A 205 1.59 -4.21 -1.43
N MET A 206 1.54 -2.94 -1.01
CA MET A 206 1.08 -1.85 -1.87
C MET A 206 2.21 -1.14 -2.59
N ARG A 207 1.88 -0.49 -3.72
CA ARG A 207 2.72 0.52 -4.35
C ARG A 207 2.65 1.84 -3.57
N TYR A 208 3.22 1.85 -2.36
CA TYR A 208 3.14 2.98 -1.44
C TYR A 208 3.60 4.30 -2.05
N ASP A 209 4.69 4.27 -2.81
CA ASP A 209 5.25 5.42 -3.52
C ASP A 209 4.21 6.08 -4.44
N HIS A 210 3.57 5.28 -5.29
CA HIS A 210 2.59 5.71 -6.27
C HIS A 210 1.28 6.15 -5.61
N HIS A 211 0.77 5.37 -4.66
CA HIS A 211 -0.47 5.67 -3.96
C HIS A 211 -0.34 6.94 -3.11
N MET A 212 0.79 7.14 -2.43
CA MET A 212 1.06 8.39 -1.71
C MET A 212 1.22 9.57 -2.67
N ALA A 213 1.85 9.40 -3.84
CA ALA A 213 1.95 10.46 -4.84
C ALA A 213 0.56 10.90 -5.34
N LEU A 214 -0.34 9.95 -5.61
CA LEU A 214 -1.74 10.22 -5.99
C LEU A 214 -2.48 11.04 -4.93
N LEU A 215 -2.45 10.59 -3.66
CA LEU A 215 -3.15 11.30 -2.59
C LEU A 215 -2.52 12.66 -2.26
N LYS A 216 -1.19 12.79 -2.35
CA LYS A 216 -0.52 14.08 -2.19
C LYS A 216 -0.87 15.05 -3.31
N GLU A 217 -1.03 14.57 -4.53
CA GLU A 217 -1.47 15.42 -5.62
C GLU A 217 -2.90 15.91 -5.41
N LEU A 218 -3.81 15.04 -4.95
CA LEU A 218 -5.16 15.45 -4.57
C LEU A 218 -5.13 16.52 -3.50
N GLN A 219 -4.32 16.35 -2.45
CA GLN A 219 -4.18 17.34 -1.39
C GLN A 219 -3.72 18.73 -1.89
N LYS A 220 -2.96 18.80 -3.00
CA LYS A 220 -2.54 20.08 -3.59
C LYS A 220 -3.62 20.75 -4.45
N ILE A 221 -4.58 19.97 -4.97
CA ILE A 221 -5.61 20.48 -5.88
C ILE A 221 -6.75 21.14 -5.08
N PHE A 222 -6.99 20.69 -3.85
CA PHE A 222 -7.95 21.30 -2.91
C PHE A 222 -7.29 22.38 -2.06
#